data_AF-A0A1B6J5Z1-F1
#
_entry.id   AF-A0A1B6J5Z1-F1
#
_cell.length_a   1.000
_cell.length_b   1.000
_cell.length_c   1.000
_cell.angle_alpha   90.00
_cell.angle_beta   90.00
_cell.angle_gamma   90.00
#
_symmetry.space_group_name_H-M   'P 1'
#
loop_
_entity.id
_entity.type
_entity.pdbx_description
1 polymer ?
#
loop_
_entity_poly.entity_id
_entity_poly.type
_entity_poly.pdbx_seq_one_letter_code
_entity_poly.pdbx_strand_id
1 'polypeptide(L)'
;SITGIMAPALLAILIPYMRSFVPGILSSIILSYIGMAFVYSYFVRTYQFVSRSDFLIVALGVVFCQAVSFAAGFALVAAICAISALRSYKRALLGAHKSTAEPPANVVRVDYILCFITVSKLKQDLAASGQDVTLDLTACPYIDANGNSFILD
;
A
#
# COMPACT_ATOMS: atom_id res chain seq x y z
N SER A 1 0.58 -4.70 -43.92
CA SER A 1 0.36 -5.76 -44.94
C SER A 1 -1.13 -6.06 -45.01
N ILE A 2 -1.64 -6.46 -46.18
CA ILE A 2 -3.06 -6.83 -46.38
C ILE A 2 -3.47 -7.97 -45.41
N THR A 3 -2.53 -8.83 -45.05
CA THR A 3 -2.68 -9.89 -44.05
C THR A 3 -2.97 -9.40 -42.62
N GLY A 4 -2.52 -8.18 -42.25
CA GLY A 4 -2.74 -7.62 -40.91
C GLY A 4 -4.17 -7.10 -40.67
N ILE A 5 -4.93 -6.83 -41.74
CA ILE A 5 -6.31 -6.32 -41.67
C ILE A 5 -7.31 -7.45 -41.94
N MET A 6 -6.96 -8.42 -42.78
CA MET A 6 -7.83 -9.57 -43.06
C MET A 6 -8.04 -10.47 -41.83
N ALA A 7 -7.01 -10.71 -41.02
CA ALA A 7 -7.13 -11.56 -39.83
C ALA A 7 -8.16 -11.04 -38.79
N PRO A 8 -8.12 -9.76 -38.35
CA PRO A 8 -9.12 -9.25 -37.42
C PRO A 8 -10.52 -9.13 -38.05
N ALA A 9 -10.63 -8.81 -39.35
CA ALA A 9 -11.92 -8.78 -40.06
C ALA A 9 -12.55 -10.18 -40.16
N LEU A 10 -11.75 -11.20 -40.45
CA LEU A 10 -12.22 -12.59 -40.48
C LEU A 10 -12.61 -13.07 -39.08
N LEU A 11 -11.83 -12.73 -38.04
CA LEU A 11 -12.21 -13.01 -36.64
C LEU A 11 -13.52 -12.32 -36.26
N ALA A 12 -13.72 -11.05 -36.63
CA ALA A 12 -14.92 -10.30 -36.32
C ALA A 12 -16.19 -10.93 -36.93
N ILE A 13 -16.07 -11.58 -38.09
CA ILE A 13 -17.16 -12.32 -38.75
C ILE A 13 -17.32 -13.73 -38.17
N LEU A 14 -16.21 -14.43 -37.88
CA LEU A 14 -16.24 -15.81 -37.37
C LEU A 14 -16.71 -15.90 -35.92
N ILE A 15 -16.29 -14.98 -35.05
CA ILE A 15 -16.62 -14.98 -33.61
C ILE A 15 -18.13 -15.07 -33.36
N PRO A 16 -19.00 -14.21 -33.94
CA PRO A 16 -20.43 -14.29 -33.70
C PRO A 16 -21.03 -15.61 -34.21
N TYR A 17 -20.52 -16.15 -35.32
CA TYR A 17 -20.94 -17.45 -35.85
C TYR A 17 -20.50 -18.61 -34.94
N MET A 18 -19.27 -18.57 -34.41
CA MET A 18 -18.81 -19.55 -33.42
C MET A 18 -19.61 -19.46 -32.11
N ARG A 19 -20.02 -18.25 -31.71
CA ARG A 19 -20.82 -18.03 -30.50
C ARG A 19 -22.19 -18.69 -30.54
N SER A 20 -22.77 -18.92 -31.74
CA SER A 20 -24.00 -19.71 -31.89
C SER A 20 -23.79 -21.23 -31.76
N PHE A 21 -22.55 -21.73 -31.92
CA PHE A 21 -22.22 -23.14 -31.73
C PHE A 21 -21.68 -23.45 -30.33
N VAL A 22 -21.16 -22.44 -29.62
CA VAL A 22 -20.71 -22.60 -28.24
C VAL A 22 -21.95 -22.59 -27.33
N PRO A 23 -22.27 -23.71 -26.66
CA PRO A 23 -23.35 -23.71 -25.68
C PRO A 23 -23.03 -22.67 -24.61
N GLY A 24 -23.98 -21.81 -24.24
CA GLY A 24 -23.77 -20.82 -23.17
C GLY A 24 -23.25 -21.46 -21.88
N ILE A 25 -23.65 -22.70 -21.63
CA ILE A 25 -23.17 -23.56 -20.54
C ILE A 25 -21.65 -23.76 -20.57
N LEU A 26 -21.06 -24.02 -21.75
CA LEU A 26 -19.61 -24.20 -21.88
C LEU A 26 -18.85 -22.91 -21.52
N SER A 27 -19.37 -21.76 -21.93
CA SER A 27 -18.79 -20.45 -21.57
C SER A 27 -18.85 -20.20 -20.06
N SER A 28 -19.98 -20.52 -19.42
CA SER A 28 -20.12 -20.43 -17.96
C SER A 28 -19.16 -21.36 -17.23
N ILE A 29 -19.00 -22.61 -17.70
CA ILE A 29 -18.06 -23.58 -17.11
C ILE A 29 -16.62 -23.06 -17.20
N ILE A 30 -16.21 -22.53 -18.36
CA ILE A 30 -14.87 -21.97 -18.54
C ILE A 30 -14.67 -20.78 -17.60
N LEU A 31 -15.64 -19.86 -17.52
CA LEU A 31 -15.52 -18.68 -16.67
C LEU A 31 -15.46 -19.04 -15.18
N SER A 32 -16.30 -20.00 -14.74
CA SER A 32 -16.28 -20.51 -13.37
C SER A 32 -14.97 -21.22 -13.05
N TYR A 33 -14.42 -22.00 -13.98
CA TYR A 33 -13.13 -22.67 -13.81
C TYR A 33 -12.00 -21.67 -13.65
N ILE A 34 -11.95 -20.63 -14.49
CA ILE A 34 -10.98 -19.54 -14.38
C ILE A 34 -11.11 -18.82 -13.03
N GLY A 35 -12.35 -18.52 -12.62
CA GLY A 35 -12.62 -17.91 -11.31
C GLY A 35 -12.12 -18.76 -10.14
N MET A 36 -12.40 -20.07 -10.15
CA MET A 36 -11.91 -20.98 -9.11
C MET A 36 -10.38 -21.11 -9.12
N ALA A 37 -9.76 -21.17 -10.30
CA ALA A 37 -8.30 -21.22 -10.42
C ALA A 37 -7.65 -19.94 -9.83
N PHE A 38 -8.26 -18.78 -10.05
CA PHE A 38 -7.84 -17.51 -9.45
C PHE A 38 -7.97 -17.55 -7.92
N VAL A 39 -9.13 -17.94 -7.39
CA VAL A 39 -9.35 -18.03 -5.94
C VAL A 39 -8.36 -19.00 -5.29
N TYR A 40 -8.15 -20.17 -5.88
CA TYR A 40 -7.21 -21.15 -5.37
C TYR A 40 -5.77 -20.62 -5.35
N SER A 41 -5.33 -19.99 -6.44
CA SER A 41 -3.95 -19.50 -6.57
C SER A 41 -3.67 -18.32 -5.65
N TYR A 42 -4.59 -17.35 -5.56
CA TYR A 42 -4.34 -16.09 -4.85
C TYR A 42 -4.77 -16.12 -3.38
N PHE A 43 -5.76 -16.91 -3.01
CA PHE A 43 -6.24 -16.96 -1.63
C PHE A 43 -5.80 -18.23 -0.93
N VAL A 44 -6.09 -19.41 -1.48
CA VAL A 44 -5.84 -20.68 -0.77
C VAL A 44 -4.34 -20.95 -0.63
N ARG A 45 -3.59 -20.84 -1.73
CA ARG A 45 -2.15 -21.12 -1.73
C ARG A 45 -1.36 -20.03 -0.99
N THR A 46 -1.77 -18.78 -1.13
CA THR A 46 -1.08 -17.63 -0.54
C THR A 46 -1.37 -17.44 0.95
N TYR A 47 -2.50 -17.97 1.45
CA TYR A 47 -2.89 -17.88 2.87
C TYR A 47 -1.80 -18.34 3.84
N GLN A 48 -1.02 -19.37 3.45
CA GLN A 48 0.05 -19.91 4.30
C GLN A 48 1.28 -19.00 4.40
N PHE A 49 1.45 -18.08 3.46
CA PHE A 49 2.64 -17.23 3.35
C PHE A 49 2.38 -15.78 3.77
N VAL A 50 1.12 -15.43 4.04
CA VAL A 50 0.70 -14.05 4.31
C VAL A 50 0.24 -13.89 5.76
N SER A 51 0.46 -12.71 6.32
CA SER A 51 0.03 -12.42 7.69
C SER A 51 -1.49 -12.51 7.82
N ARG A 52 -1.98 -12.95 8.99
CA ARG A 52 -3.43 -13.03 9.25
C ARG A 52 -4.12 -11.67 9.09
N SER A 53 -3.42 -10.57 9.41
CA SER A 53 -3.92 -9.21 9.23
C SER A 53 -4.12 -8.86 7.76
N ASP A 54 -3.16 -9.18 6.89
CA ASP A 54 -3.27 -8.87 5.46
C ASP A 54 -4.39 -9.67 4.82
N PHE A 55 -4.54 -10.94 5.20
CA PHE A 55 -5.67 -11.76 4.74
C PHE A 55 -7.02 -11.16 5.15
N LEU A 56 -7.14 -10.65 6.37
CA LEU A 56 -8.36 -10.02 6.86
C LEU A 56 -8.67 -8.73 6.08
N ILE A 57 -7.65 -7.93 5.75
CA ILE A 57 -7.81 -6.73 4.91
C ILE A 57 -8.36 -7.11 3.54
N VAL A 58 -7.81 -8.15 2.90
CA VAL A 58 -8.28 -8.62 1.59
C VAL A 58 -9.71 -9.17 1.69
N ALA A 59 -10.02 -10.00 2.70
CA ALA A 59 -11.36 -10.53 2.91
C ALA A 59 -12.39 -9.43 3.11
N LEU A 60 -12.06 -8.41 3.91
CA LEU A 60 -12.89 -7.24 4.14
C LEU A 60 -13.13 -6.47 2.82
N GLY A 61 -12.09 -6.32 2.01
CA GLY A 61 -12.18 -5.76 0.67
C GLY A 61 -13.15 -6.51 -0.24
N VAL A 62 -13.08 -7.84 -0.27
CA VAL A 62 -13.99 -8.69 -1.07
C VAL A 62 -15.44 -8.53 -0.62
N VAL A 63 -15.70 -8.55 0.70
CA VAL A 63 -17.04 -8.34 1.24
C VAL A 63 -17.57 -6.96 0.85
N PHE A 64 -16.74 -5.93 0.93
CA PHE A 64 -17.13 -4.56 0.60
C PHE A 64 -17.34 -4.36 -0.91
N CYS A 65 -16.53 -5.02 -1.75
CA CYS A 65 -16.72 -5.06 -3.20
C CYS A 65 -18.10 -5.62 -3.57
N GLN A 66 -18.53 -6.68 -2.87
CA GLN A 66 -19.82 -7.31 -3.11
C GLN A 66 -21.01 -6.52 -2.53
N ALA A 67 -20.83 -5.87 -1.38
CA ALA A 67 -21.90 -5.16 -0.68
C ALA A 67 -22.18 -3.76 -1.23
N VAL A 68 -21.15 -3.06 -1.74
CA VAL A 68 -21.26 -1.65 -2.16
C VAL A 68 -20.92 -1.49 -3.63
N SER A 69 -19.64 -1.61 -3.98
CA SER A 69 -19.16 -1.59 -5.35
C SER A 69 -17.69 -2.01 -5.39
N PHE A 70 -17.23 -2.48 -6.55
CA PHE A 70 -15.83 -2.83 -6.76
C PHE A 70 -14.88 -1.66 -6.47
N ALA A 71 -15.24 -0.44 -6.90
CA ALA A 71 -14.43 0.75 -6.66
C ALA A 71 -14.34 1.10 -5.16
N ALA A 72 -15.45 0.99 -4.43
CA ALA A 72 -15.47 1.26 -3.00
C ALA A 72 -14.64 0.24 -2.21
N GLY A 73 -14.73 -1.05 -2.54
CA GLY A 73 -13.92 -2.09 -1.90
C GLY A 73 -12.43 -1.94 -2.19
N PHE A 74 -12.06 -1.57 -3.43
CA PHE A 74 -10.67 -1.27 -3.77
C PHE A 74 -10.13 -0.06 -2.99
N ALA A 75 -10.89 1.04 -2.93
CA ALA A 75 -10.50 2.24 -2.18
C ALA A 75 -10.32 1.95 -0.68
N LEU A 76 -11.19 1.12 -0.10
CA LEU A 76 -11.10 0.71 1.30
C LEU A 76 -9.81 -0.07 1.58
N VAL A 77 -9.50 -1.08 0.77
CA VAL A 77 -8.26 -1.87 0.91
C VAL A 77 -7.04 -0.96 0.79
N ALA A 78 -7.01 -0.09 -0.23
CA ALA A 78 -5.91 0.84 -0.43
C ALA A 78 -5.72 1.78 0.78
N ALA A 79 -6.81 2.31 1.34
CA ALA A 79 -6.77 3.16 2.52
C ALA A 79 -6.25 2.41 3.75
N ILE A 80 -6.70 1.18 3.99
CA ILE A 80 -6.24 0.37 5.13
C ILE A 80 -4.76 0.00 4.98
N CYS A 81 -4.31 -0.34 3.77
CA CYS A 81 -2.89 -0.58 3.49
C CYS A 81 -2.04 0.68 3.76
N ALA A 82 -2.48 1.85 3.31
CA ALA A 82 -1.80 3.12 3.57
C ALA A 82 -1.71 3.44 5.07
N ILE A 83 -2.81 3.27 5.81
CA ILE A 83 -2.82 3.46 7.27
C ILE A 83 -1.90 2.46 7.97
N SER A 84 -1.89 1.20 7.52
CA SER A 84 -1.06 0.15 8.11
C SER A 84 0.42 0.42 7.88
N ALA A 85 0.79 0.89 6.68
CA ALA A 85 2.14 1.34 6.35
C ALA A 85 2.55 2.54 7.23
N LEU A 86 1.68 3.56 7.36
CA LEU A 86 1.91 4.72 8.23
C LEU A 86 2.09 4.34 9.70
N ARG A 87 1.30 3.37 10.21
CA ARG A 87 1.42 2.88 11.59
C ARG A 87 2.70 2.07 11.79
N SER A 88 3.05 1.21 10.84
CA SER A 88 4.30 0.47 10.86
C SER A 88 5.49 1.43 10.92
N TYR A 89 5.46 2.46 10.08
CA TYR A 89 6.45 3.53 10.07
C TYR A 89 6.53 4.27 11.41
N LYS A 90 5.38 4.71 11.96
CA LYS A 90 5.33 5.37 13.28
C LYS A 90 5.86 4.49 14.42
N ARG A 91 5.66 3.16 14.36
CA ARG A 91 6.19 2.24 15.37
C ARG A 91 7.69 2.04 15.24
N ALA A 92 8.21 1.91 14.02
CA ALA A 92 9.64 1.84 13.77
C ALA A 92 10.35 3.11 14.31
N LEU A 93 9.74 4.27 14.10
CA LEU A 93 10.20 5.56 14.64
C LEU A 93 10.25 5.65 16.16
N LEU A 94 9.29 5.03 16.86
CA LEU A 94 9.26 5.02 18.33
C LEU A 94 10.16 3.93 18.92
N GLY A 95 10.42 2.85 18.16
CA GLY A 95 11.29 1.75 18.58
C GLY A 95 12.79 2.01 18.37
N ALA A 96 13.16 2.75 17.32
CA ALA A 96 14.56 3.10 17.00
C ALA A 96 15.22 4.03 18.04
N HIS A 97 14.40 4.79 18.78
CA HIS A 97 14.86 5.69 19.83
C HIS A 97 15.37 5.01 21.11
N LYS A 98 15.42 3.68 21.17
CA LYS A 98 16.09 2.94 22.26
C LYS A 98 17.60 2.74 22.01
N SER A 99 18.27 3.74 21.43
CA SER A 99 19.73 3.72 21.26
C SER A 99 20.43 4.15 22.55
N THR A 100 21.41 3.35 22.94
CA THR A 100 22.05 3.16 24.26
C THR A 100 23.06 4.22 24.70
N ALA A 101 22.99 5.45 24.20
CA ALA A 101 23.88 6.52 24.63
C ALA A 101 23.08 7.81 24.73
N GLU A 102 22.92 8.32 25.95
CA GLU A 102 22.39 9.67 26.16
C GLU A 102 23.30 10.65 25.43
N PRO A 103 22.80 11.37 24.41
CA PRO A 103 23.56 12.47 23.84
C PRO A 103 23.80 13.52 24.95
N PRO A 104 24.88 14.33 24.84
CA PRO A 104 25.08 15.45 25.75
C PRO A 104 23.82 16.32 25.81
N ALA A 105 23.51 16.88 26.98
CA ALA A 105 22.21 17.47 27.36
C ALA A 105 21.60 18.51 26.39
N ASN A 106 22.39 19.00 25.42
CA ASN A 106 22.00 20.03 24.45
C ASN A 106 21.97 19.54 22.99
N VAL A 107 22.10 18.23 22.72
CA VAL A 107 22.07 17.69 21.34
C VAL A 107 20.83 16.83 21.12
N VAL A 108 19.93 17.28 20.25
CA VAL A 108 18.76 16.51 19.80
C VAL A 108 19.10 15.85 18.47
N ARG A 109 19.21 14.52 18.50
CA ARG A 109 19.49 13.72 17.30
C ARG A 109 18.19 13.28 16.62
N VAL A 110 18.04 13.65 15.36
CA VAL A 110 16.89 13.27 14.52
C VAL A 110 17.27 12.07 13.66
N ASP A 111 16.92 10.87 14.12
CA ASP A 111 17.13 9.59 13.43
C ASP A 111 15.92 9.17 12.56
N TYR A 112 15.04 10.12 12.25
CA TYR A 112 13.77 9.86 11.59
C TYR A 112 13.49 10.76 10.38
N ILE A 113 12.64 10.31 9.44
CA ILE A 113 12.15 11.17 8.35
C ILE A 113 11.42 12.37 8.97
N LEU A 114 11.86 13.57 8.63
CA LEU A 114 11.22 14.81 9.04
C LEU A 114 10.21 15.26 7.98
N CYS A 115 8.93 14.97 8.23
CA CYS A 115 7.82 15.34 7.36
C CYS A 115 6.67 15.92 8.18
N PHE A 116 5.62 16.42 7.52
CA PHE A 116 4.46 17.03 8.17
C PHE A 116 3.92 16.25 9.38
N ILE A 117 3.96 14.91 9.32
CA ILE A 117 3.45 14.02 10.39
C ILE A 117 4.40 13.99 11.61
N THR A 118 5.70 14.12 11.40
CA THR A 118 6.74 13.97 12.44
C THR A 118 7.23 15.30 13.00
N VAL A 119 6.90 16.45 12.40
CA VAL A 119 7.23 17.80 12.92
C VAL A 119 6.74 17.99 14.36
N SER A 120 5.55 17.50 14.70
CA SER A 120 5.01 17.58 16.07
C SER A 120 5.89 16.85 17.09
N LYS A 121 6.55 15.76 16.68
CA LYS A 121 7.48 15.02 17.54
C LYS A 121 8.76 15.83 17.76
N LEU A 122 9.31 16.42 16.69
CA LEU A 122 10.49 17.27 16.79
C LEU A 122 10.25 18.46 17.74
N LYS A 123 9.06 19.07 17.69
CA LYS A 123 8.66 20.13 18.65
C LYS A 123 8.68 19.65 20.10
N GLN A 124 8.24 18.42 20.37
CA GLN A 124 8.28 17.85 21.72
C GLN A 124 9.71 17.56 22.17
N ASP A 125 10.54 17.01 21.27
CA ASP A 125 11.95 16.70 21.55
C ASP A 125 12.75 17.99 21.84
N LEU A 126 12.47 19.08 21.11
CA LEU A 126 13.08 20.40 21.32
C LEU A 126 12.60 21.07 22.60
N ALA A 127 11.30 20.99 22.92
CA ALA A 127 10.75 21.58 24.15
C ALA A 127 11.35 20.96 25.43
N ALA A 128 11.84 19.72 25.37
CA ALA A 128 12.49 19.06 26.47
C ALA A 128 13.96 19.50 26.70
N SER A 129 14.60 20.14 25.71
CA SER A 129 16.07 20.32 25.67
C SER A 129 16.59 21.74 25.98
N GLY A 130 15.72 22.72 26.24
CA GLY A 130 16.12 24.06 26.73
C GLY A 130 16.48 25.09 25.64
N GLN A 131 17.19 26.18 26.01
CA GLN A 131 17.37 27.39 25.18
C GLN A 131 18.54 27.36 24.17
N ASP A 132 19.43 26.38 24.21
CA ASP A 132 20.52 26.22 23.22
C ASP A 132 20.63 24.75 22.82
N VAL A 133 19.95 24.38 21.73
CA VAL A 133 19.88 23.01 21.24
C VAL A 133 20.59 22.88 19.90
N THR A 134 21.55 21.97 19.82
CA THR A 134 22.15 21.55 18.56
C THR A 134 21.33 20.41 17.96
N LEU A 135 20.83 20.60 16.75
CA LEU A 135 20.12 19.57 15.99
C LEU A 135 21.11 18.74 15.18
N ASP A 136 21.23 17.45 15.49
CA ASP A 136 21.99 16.51 14.67
C ASP A 136 21.06 15.83 13.66
N LEU A 137 21.22 16.22 12.39
CA LEU A 137 20.45 15.70 11.24
C LEU A 137 21.23 14.65 10.43
N THR A 138 22.44 14.25 10.84
CA THR A 138 23.27 13.32 10.03
C THR A 138 22.63 11.94 9.83
N ALA A 139 21.80 11.50 10.76
CA ALA A 139 21.06 10.25 10.67
C ALA A 139 19.67 10.40 10.04
N CYS A 140 19.28 11.60 9.62
CA CYS A 140 17.96 11.86 9.07
C CYS A 140 17.89 11.38 7.60
N PRO A 141 17.05 10.38 7.28
CA PRO A 141 17.00 9.82 5.93
C PRO A 141 16.29 10.71 4.90
N TYR A 142 15.40 11.62 5.33
CA TYR A 142 14.67 12.52 4.44
C TYR A 142 14.08 13.71 5.21
N ILE A 143 14.07 14.88 4.57
CA ILE A 143 13.45 16.11 5.10
C ILE A 143 12.51 16.67 4.04
N ASP A 144 11.24 16.82 4.39
CA ASP A 144 10.21 17.44 3.56
C ASP A 144 10.24 18.97 3.66
N ALA A 145 9.57 19.67 2.75
CA ALA A 145 9.47 21.13 2.74
C ALA A 145 8.95 21.69 4.08
N ASN A 146 7.95 21.04 4.67
CA ASN A 146 7.41 21.43 5.99
C ASN A 146 8.39 21.16 7.14
N GLY A 147 9.24 20.13 7.01
CA GLY A 147 10.30 19.87 7.97
C GLY A 147 11.39 20.94 7.87
N ASN A 148 11.74 21.31 6.65
CA ASN A 148 12.74 22.33 6.36
C ASN A 148 12.29 23.73 6.82
N SER A 149 11.04 24.12 6.56
CA SER A 149 10.51 25.39 7.05
C SER A 149 10.56 25.48 8.57
N PHE A 150 10.23 24.39 9.27
CA PHE A 150 10.28 24.34 10.72
C PHE A 150 11.70 24.44 11.31
N ILE A 151 12.72 23.99 10.60
CA ILE A 151 14.12 24.11 11.06
C ILE A 151 14.65 25.54 10.85
N LEU A 152 14.15 26.24 9.83
CA LEU A 152 14.61 27.58 9.45
C LEU A 152 13.89 28.71 10.22
N ASP A 153 12.72 28.42 10.80
CA ASP A 153 11.92 29.32 11.65
C ASP A 153 12.38 29.30 13.11
#